data_AF-A0A453MM94-F1
#
_entry.id   AF-A0A453MM94-F1
#
_cell.length_a   1.000
_cell.length_b   1.000
_cell.length_c   1.000
_cell.angle_alpha   90.00
_cell.angle_beta   90.00
_cell.angle_gamma   90.00
#
_symmetry.space_group_name_H-M   'P 1'
#
loop_
_entity.id
_entity.type
_entity.pdbx_description
1 polymer ?
#
loop_
_entity_poly.entity_id
_entity_poly.type
_entity_poly.pdbx_seq_one_letter_code
_entity_poly.pdbx_strand_id
1 'polypeptide(L)'
;GLVQSKPSMVAAAAVYAARLSLKKTPLWTDTLKHHTGFTEAQLMDATKILVASHSTAPDSKLKVVYKKYSSEKLGGVALPD
;
A
#
# COMPACT_ATOMS: atom_id res chain seq x y z
N GLY A 1 4.57 -13.70 -3.59
CA GLY A 1 5.27 -12.46 -3.17
C GLY A 1 5.13 -11.40 -4.25
N LEU A 2 5.22 -10.12 -3.89
CA LEU A 2 4.97 -8.97 -4.80
C LEU A 2 5.80 -8.99 -6.10
N VAL A 3 6.95 -9.66 -6.12
CA VAL A 3 7.81 -9.82 -7.30
C VAL A 3 7.10 -10.51 -8.49
N GLN A 4 6.09 -11.35 -8.22
CA GLN A 4 5.33 -12.05 -9.26
C GLN A 4 4.12 -11.25 -9.78
N SER A 5 3.84 -10.08 -9.21
CA SER A 5 2.70 -9.23 -9.59
C SER A 5 3.12 -8.20 -10.65
N LYS A 6 2.22 -7.89 -11.58
CA LYS A 6 2.44 -6.82 -12.57
C LYS A 6 2.66 -5.48 -11.83
N PRO A 7 3.58 -4.60 -12.29
CA PRO A 7 3.82 -3.31 -11.65
C PRO A 7 2.55 -2.47 -11.46
N SER A 8 1.62 -2.51 -12.43
CA SER A 8 0.33 -1.83 -12.34
C SER A 8 -0.56 -2.33 -11.20
N MET A 9 -0.56 -3.64 -10.94
CA MET A 9 -1.30 -4.24 -9.83
C MET A 9 -0.68 -3.86 -8.48
N VAL A 10 0.66 -3.84 -8.39
CA VAL A 10 1.35 -3.40 -7.17
C VAL A 10 1.03 -1.94 -6.86
N ALA A 11 1.06 -1.07 -7.88
CA ALA A 11 0.70 0.34 -7.73
C ALA A 11 -0.76 0.53 -7.29
N ALA A 12 -1.71 -0.17 -7.93
CA ALA A 12 -3.12 -0.11 -7.56
C ALA A 12 -3.37 -0.62 -6.12
N ALA A 13 -2.71 -1.72 -5.73
CA ALA A 13 -2.79 -2.26 -4.38
C ALA A 13 -2.17 -1.32 -3.33
N ALA A 14 -1.09 -0.61 -3.66
CA ALA A 14 -0.50 0.40 -2.77
C ALA A 14 -1.44 1.59 -2.56
N VAL A 15 -2.12 2.06 -3.62
CA VAL A 15 -3.16 3.09 -3.51
C VAL A 15 -4.32 2.60 -2.65
N TYR A 16 -4.77 1.37 -2.84
CA TYR A 16 -5.83 0.76 -2.05
C TYR A 16 -5.43 0.64 -0.56
N ALA A 17 -4.22 0.17 -0.26
CA ALA A 17 -3.68 0.12 1.10
C ALA A 17 -3.62 1.51 1.76
N ALA A 18 -3.13 2.53 1.05
CA ALA A 18 -3.08 3.90 1.58
C ALA A 18 -4.49 4.45 1.87
N ARG A 19 -5.47 4.15 1.01
CA ARG A 19 -6.87 4.55 1.21
C ARG A 19 -7.52 3.84 2.40
N LEU A 20 -7.18 2.58 2.64
CA LEU A 20 -7.56 1.83 3.84
C LEU A 20 -7.02 2.51 5.11
N SER A 21 -5.72 2.80 5.16
CA SER A 21 -5.09 3.48 6.31
C SER A 21 -5.73 4.85 6.58
N LEU A 22 -6.01 5.60 5.50
CA LEU A 22 -6.65 6.92 5.59
C LEU A 22 -8.18 6.87 5.77
N LYS A 23 -8.76 5.68 5.97
CA LYS A 23 -10.20 5.45 6.17
C LYS A 23 -11.07 6.15 5.12
N LYS A 24 -10.63 6.14 3.86
CA LYS A 24 -11.36 6.81 2.76
C LYS A 24 -12.54 5.95 2.30
N THR A 25 -13.69 6.58 2.07
CA THR A 25 -14.89 5.91 1.56
C THR A 25 -15.36 6.59 0.26
N PRO A 26 -15.66 5.82 -0.81
CA PRO A 26 -15.44 4.38 -0.93
C PRO A 26 -13.94 4.04 -1.04
N LEU A 27 -13.55 2.85 -0.58
CA LEU A 27 -12.15 2.41 -0.57
C LEU A 27 -11.58 2.28 -1.98
N TRP A 28 -12.37 1.75 -2.91
CA TRP A 28 -12.05 1.72 -4.33
C TRP A 28 -13.19 2.38 -5.11
N THR A 29 -12.90 3.50 -5.79
CA THR A 29 -13.91 4.29 -6.51
C THR A 29 -14.12 3.76 -7.92
N ASP A 30 -15.27 4.07 -8.53
CA ASP A 30 -15.53 3.76 -9.94
C ASP A 30 -14.48 4.40 -10.87
N THR A 31 -13.98 5.59 -10.55
CA THR A 31 -12.87 6.22 -11.28
C THR A 31 -11.61 5.37 -11.25
N LEU A 32 -11.23 4.85 -10.07
CA LEU A 32 -10.05 3.99 -9.94
C LEU A 32 -10.24 2.67 -10.70
N LYS A 33 -11.43 2.07 -10.61
CA LYS A 33 -11.78 0.88 -11.38
C LYS A 33 -11.75 1.14 -12.89
N HIS A 34 -12.26 2.28 -13.35
CA HIS A 34 -12.29 2.66 -14.76
C HIS A 34 -10.88 2.83 -15.35
N HIS A 35 -9.99 3.54 -14.64
CA HIS A 35 -8.64 3.82 -15.15
C HIS A 35 -7.66 2.65 -14.99
N THR A 36 -7.82 1.83 -13.96
CA THR A 36 -6.91 0.70 -13.71
C THR A 36 -7.41 -0.62 -14.29
N GLY A 37 -8.72 -0.75 -14.50
CA GLY A 37 -9.38 -2.01 -14.86
C GLY A 37 -9.46 -3.02 -13.71
N PHE A 38 -8.94 -2.70 -12.52
CA PHE A 38 -8.91 -3.64 -11.40
C PHE A 38 -10.13 -3.51 -10.48
N THR A 39 -10.62 -4.65 -10.02
CA THR A 39 -11.61 -4.74 -8.95
C THR A 39 -10.94 -4.85 -7.58
N GLU A 40 -11.67 -4.51 -6.52
CA GLU A 40 -11.18 -4.64 -5.15
C GLU A 40 -10.70 -6.08 -4.84
N ALA A 41 -11.45 -7.09 -5.30
CA ALA A 41 -11.10 -8.50 -5.13
C ALA A 41 -9.76 -8.86 -5.78
N GLN A 42 -9.42 -8.28 -6.94
CA GLN A 42 -8.13 -8.51 -7.61
C GLN A 42 -6.96 -7.87 -6.87
N LEU A 43 -7.20 -6.81 -6.10
CA LEU A 43 -6.17 -6.08 -5.36
C LEU A 43 -5.92 -6.64 -3.96
N MET A 44 -6.90 -7.37 -3.42
CA MET A 44 -6.91 -7.83 -2.03
C MET A 44 -5.63 -8.58 -1.63
N ASP A 45 -5.19 -9.55 -2.43
CA ASP A 45 -4.02 -10.37 -2.09
C ASP A 45 -2.71 -9.58 -2.12
N ALA A 46 -2.52 -8.73 -3.14
CA ALA A 46 -1.36 -7.85 -3.21
C ALA A 46 -1.36 -6.82 -2.06
N THR A 47 -2.53 -6.30 -1.71
CA THR A 47 -2.71 -5.35 -0.60
C THR A 47 -2.36 -5.99 0.73
N LYS A 48 -2.82 -7.21 1.02
CA LYS A 48 -2.49 -7.93 2.25
C LYS A 48 -0.98 -8.08 2.43
N ILE A 49 -0.26 -8.42 1.36
CA ILE A 49 1.21 -8.53 1.40
C ILE A 49 1.85 -7.17 1.70
N LEU A 50 1.36 -6.08 1.08
CA LEU A 50 1.86 -4.72 1.33
C LEU A 50 1.64 -4.28 2.78
N VAL A 51 0.43 -4.48 3.31
CA VAL A 51 0.08 -4.12 4.69
C VAL A 51 0.92 -4.92 5.68
N ALA A 52 1.04 -6.24 5.50
CA ALA A 52 1.89 -7.07 6.36
C ALA A 52 3.37 -6.65 6.31
N SER A 53 3.86 -6.28 5.13
CA SER A 53 5.23 -5.77 4.95
C SER A 53 5.42 -4.43 5.66
N HIS A 54 4.42 -3.55 5.61
CA HIS A 54 4.43 -2.27 6.30
C HIS A 54 4.44 -2.45 7.82
N SER A 55 3.55 -3.29 8.36
CA SER A 55 3.46 -3.55 9.80
C SER A 55 4.72 -4.17 10.41
N THR A 56 5.47 -4.95 9.62
CA THR A 56 6.72 -5.61 10.05
C THR A 56 7.99 -4.81 9.70
N ALA A 57 7.85 -3.69 8.98
CA ALA A 57 8.96 -2.82 8.58
C ALA A 57 9.77 -2.25 9.77
N PRO A 58 9.17 -1.89 10.92
CA PRO A 58 9.91 -1.41 12.09
C PRO A 58 10.92 -2.44 12.62
N ASP A 59 10.65 -3.75 12.47
CA ASP A 59 11.46 -4.85 13.01
C ASP A 59 12.34 -5.53 11.96
N SER A 60 12.17 -5.20 10.68
CA SER A 60 12.94 -5.78 9.58
C SER A 60 14.45 -5.51 9.69
N LYS A 61 15.30 -6.43 9.19
CA LYS A 61 16.75 -6.20 9.11
C LYS A 61 17.09 -5.01 8.21
N LEU A 62 16.30 -4.76 7.16
CA LEU A 62 16.51 -3.69 6.19
C LEU A 62 15.52 -2.54 6.44
N LYS A 63 15.94 -1.53 7.23
CA LYS A 63 15.07 -0.42 7.66
C LYS A 63 15.27 0.89 6.90
N VAL A 64 16.10 0.93 5.86
CA VAL A 64 16.49 2.18 5.18
C VAL A 64 15.26 2.92 4.63
N VAL A 65 14.35 2.21 3.96
CA VAL A 65 13.12 2.79 3.41
C VAL A 65 12.17 3.21 4.52
N TYR A 66 11.98 2.37 5.54
CA TYR A 66 11.17 2.70 6.72
C TYR A 66 11.64 4.01 7.38
N LYS A 67 12.94 4.13 7.68
CA LYS A 67 13.53 5.33 8.27
C LYS A 67 13.34 6.57 7.39
N LYS A 68 13.52 6.42 6.07
CA LYS A 68 13.31 7.52 5.11
C LYS A 68 11.88 8.07 5.20
N TYR A 69 10.88 7.19 5.15
CA TYR A 69 9.45 7.59 5.17
C TYR A 69 8.87 7.82 6.56
N SER A 70 9.62 7.54 7.63
CA SER A 70 9.29 7.93 9.01
C SER A 70 9.65 9.39 9.31
N SER A 71 10.46 10.03 8.44
CA SER A 71 10.82 11.45 8.61
C SER A 71 9.62 12.36 8.36
N GLU A 72 9.50 13.42 9.15
CA GLU A 72 8.52 14.51 8.95
C GLU A 72 8.59 15.13 7.55
N LYS A 73 9.78 15.16 6.93
CA LYS A 73 9.97 15.65 5.55
C LYS A 73 9.09 14.91 4.53
N LEU A 74 8.78 13.64 4.81
CA LEU A 74 7.92 12.80 3.97
C LEU A 74 6.59 12.47 4.65
N GLY A 75 6.19 13.30 5.63
CA GLY A 75 4.91 13.19 6.32
C GLY A 75 4.81 12.05 7.33
N GLY A 76 5.93 11.41 7.70
CA GLY A 76 5.93 10.35 8.72
C GLY A 76 5.10 9.11 8.36
N VAL A 77 4.76 8.92 7.08
CA VAL A 77 3.78 7.91 6.60
C VAL A 77 4.19 6.45 6.83
N ALA A 78 5.42 6.19 7.28
CA ALA A 78 5.86 4.86 7.67
C ALA A 78 5.62 4.54 9.15
N LEU A 79 5.32 5.54 9.98
CA LEU A 79 5.05 5.32 11.40
C LEU A 79 3.70 4.61 11.56
N PRO A 80 3.57 3.67 12.50
CA PRO A 80 2.27 3.14 12.86
C PRO A 80 1.37 4.28 13.39
N ASP A 81 0.09 4.26 13.01
CA ASP A 81 -0.94 5.15 13.56
C ASP A 81 -1.04 5.05 15.09
#